data_AF-A0A9E5FD64-F1
#
_entry.id   AF-A0A9E5FD64-F1
#
_cell.length_a   1.000
_cell.length_b   1.000
_cell.length_c   1.000
_cell.angle_alpha   90.00
_cell.angle_beta   90.00
_cell.angle_gamma   90.00
#
_symmetry.space_group_name_H-M   'P 1'
#
loop_
_entity.id
_entity.type
_entity.pdbx_description
1 polymer ?
#
loop_
_entity_poly.entity_id
_entity_poly.type
_entity_poly.pdbx_seq_one_letter_code
_entity_poly.pdbx_strand_id
1 'polypeptide(L)'
;MSPISFLCLYLATPAALHLRMEQVEPLPASWRGVMLDLQALRNLARQNDQSTGLRPAYTKALLRLENQRGPTADDMAERGGLLIRLGCIDQALGFLRGANAQKPDHPAIMAHLATAMTLANDFAGAEAILVLAATNRPASWRLTELAHLAMVRQRLKRNAVLAEQPSASLANLQELMLSFPADSRLMWQASETAAAMGDQTNAIRLLDIATGELGLRDPAALRRREALRSGMHEKHAPAPAFRSYRPLAPLAPEVELPAMEGGVQPLPWSLSASARPGNRGFQFPPLLKGLHGKRVRVVGYAQFLGDEPGEAPFLLIEQPFGCWWCERPDLSGQFLVELSDGEILVPTRQAVVVEGILELNSNDPEQHPLQIRNAKARAQP
;
A
#
# COMPACT_ATOMS: atom_id res chain seq x y z
N MET A 1 19.89 20.52 -37.50
CA MET A 1 20.50 19.19 -37.29
C MET A 1 20.23 18.80 -35.86
N SER A 2 19.58 17.64 -35.70
CA SER A 2 18.79 17.21 -34.53
C SER A 2 19.52 17.18 -33.19
N PRO A 3 18.83 17.47 -32.07
CA PRO A 3 19.23 16.96 -30.77
C PRO A 3 18.78 15.51 -30.66
N ILE A 4 19.72 14.63 -30.33
CA ILE A 4 19.48 13.21 -30.06
C ILE A 4 18.57 13.12 -28.83
N SER A 5 17.40 12.55 -29.05
CA SER A 5 16.35 12.35 -28.07
C SER A 5 16.10 10.86 -27.90
N PHE A 6 15.99 10.45 -26.63
CA PHE A 6 15.34 9.26 -26.10
C PHE A 6 15.87 7.87 -26.47
N LEU A 7 16.53 7.23 -25.50
CA LEU A 7 16.19 5.86 -25.12
C LEU A 7 16.56 5.60 -23.64
N CYS A 8 15.81 6.21 -22.72
CA CYS A 8 15.76 5.70 -21.34
C CYS A 8 14.79 4.51 -21.33
N LEU A 9 15.33 3.30 -21.42
CA LEU A 9 14.61 2.07 -21.05
C LEU A 9 14.37 2.08 -19.54
N TYR A 10 13.32 2.77 -19.09
CA TYR A 10 12.73 2.55 -17.78
C TYR A 10 11.73 1.40 -17.90
N LEU A 11 12.23 0.17 -17.78
CA LEU A 11 11.43 -0.98 -17.39
C LEU A 11 11.93 -1.42 -16.02
N ALA A 12 11.46 -0.74 -14.99
CA ALA A 12 11.55 -1.20 -13.61
C ALA A 12 10.13 -1.57 -13.16
N THR A 13 9.87 -2.87 -13.02
CA THR A 13 8.70 -3.49 -12.39
C THR A 13 9.17 -4.72 -11.59
N PRO A 14 8.48 -5.12 -10.51
CA PRO A 14 9.03 -5.09 -9.13
C PRO A 14 9.25 -6.44 -8.42
N ALA A 15 10.04 -6.41 -7.33
CA ALA A 15 9.92 -7.08 -6.00
C ALA A 15 9.81 -8.61 -5.86
N ALA A 16 10.24 -9.17 -4.71
CA ALA A 16 10.18 -10.61 -4.36
C ALA A 16 8.78 -11.27 -4.47
N LEU A 17 7.73 -10.48 -4.66
CA LEU A 17 6.45 -10.90 -5.21
C LEU A 17 6.19 -10.20 -6.56
N HIS A 18 6.30 -10.96 -7.65
CA HIS A 18 6.15 -10.55 -9.04
C HIS A 18 4.75 -10.86 -9.56
N LEU A 19 3.82 -9.92 -9.40
CA LEU A 19 2.47 -10.03 -9.94
C LEU A 19 2.33 -9.18 -11.20
N ARG A 20 1.89 -9.80 -12.31
CA ARG A 20 1.65 -9.08 -13.58
C ARG A 20 0.51 -8.09 -13.44
N MET A 21 -0.44 -8.36 -12.56
CA MET A 21 -1.50 -7.41 -12.24
C MET A 21 -1.04 -6.26 -11.35
N GLU A 22 0.18 -6.22 -10.81
CA GLU A 22 0.66 -5.10 -9.99
C GLU A 22 1.65 -4.25 -10.79
N GLN A 23 1.32 -2.96 -10.98
CA GLN A 23 2.28 -2.01 -11.54
C GLN A 23 2.95 -1.24 -10.40
N VAL A 24 4.27 -1.40 -10.29
CA VAL A 24 5.08 -0.62 -9.34
C VAL A 24 5.71 0.57 -10.02
N GLU A 25 5.47 1.74 -9.45
CA GLU A 25 6.10 3.00 -9.83
C GLU A 25 7.58 3.03 -9.42
N PRO A 26 8.41 3.88 -10.05
CA PRO A 26 9.83 3.98 -9.72
C PRO A 26 10.08 4.24 -8.23
N LEU A 27 10.92 3.42 -7.62
CA LEU A 27 11.35 3.56 -6.23
C LEU A 27 12.69 4.34 -6.14
N PRO A 28 12.95 5.07 -5.03
CA PRO A 28 12.14 5.12 -3.81
C PRO A 28 10.89 5.98 -3.94
N ALA A 29 9.76 5.47 -3.44
CA ALA A 29 8.51 6.20 -3.30
C ALA A 29 8.46 6.98 -1.99
N SER A 30 7.54 7.95 -1.87
CA SER A 30 7.35 8.68 -0.62
C SER A 30 6.97 7.72 0.52
N TRP A 31 7.51 7.95 1.73
CA TRP A 31 7.18 7.14 2.91
C TRP A 31 5.67 7.04 3.15
N ARG A 32 4.99 8.16 2.94
CA ARG A 32 3.55 8.24 3.04
C ARG A 32 2.85 7.29 2.07
N GLY A 33 3.18 7.37 0.78
CA GLY A 33 2.57 6.52 -0.23
C GLY A 33 2.87 5.05 -0.01
N VAL A 34 4.09 4.71 0.43
CA VAL A 34 4.45 3.36 0.86
C VAL A 34 3.53 2.89 1.98
N MET A 35 3.37 3.66 3.06
CA MET A 35 2.52 3.26 4.19
C MET A 35 1.06 3.01 3.79
N LEU A 36 0.51 3.85 2.88
CA LEU A 36 -0.84 3.66 2.33
C LEU A 36 -0.95 2.32 1.56
N ASP A 37 0.03 2.01 0.71
CA ASP A 37 0.04 0.75 -0.04
C ASP A 37 0.22 -0.46 0.87
N LEU A 38 1.08 -0.37 1.89
CA LEU A 38 1.23 -1.44 2.87
C LEU A 38 -0.06 -1.69 3.64
N GLN A 39 -0.78 -0.64 4.04
CA GLN A 39 -2.07 -0.77 4.70
C GLN A 39 -3.11 -1.43 3.78
N ALA A 40 -3.20 -1.00 2.52
CA ALA A 40 -4.10 -1.60 1.54
C ALA A 40 -3.79 -3.09 1.32
N LEU A 41 -2.51 -3.46 1.23
CA LEU A 41 -2.06 -4.86 1.10
C LEU A 41 -2.34 -5.68 2.37
N ARG A 42 -2.22 -5.11 3.57
CA ARG A 42 -2.60 -5.80 4.82
C ARG A 42 -4.09 -6.04 4.91
N ASN A 43 -4.91 -5.06 4.52
CA ASN A 43 -6.36 -5.20 4.48
C ASN A 43 -6.80 -6.22 3.44
N LEU A 44 -6.15 -6.25 2.27
CA LEU A 44 -6.37 -7.26 1.22
C LEU A 44 -6.24 -8.70 1.77
N ALA A 45 -5.26 -8.96 2.64
CA ALA A 45 -5.02 -10.27 3.23
C ALA A 45 -6.04 -10.67 4.32
N ARG A 46 -6.83 -9.72 4.85
CA ARG A 46 -7.86 -9.99 5.88
C ARG A 46 -9.15 -10.48 5.21
N GLN A 47 -9.64 -11.66 5.62
CA GLN A 47 -10.79 -12.32 4.98
C GLN A 47 -12.16 -11.69 5.30
N ASN A 48 -12.25 -10.91 6.38
CA ASN A 48 -13.53 -10.39 6.90
C ASN A 48 -13.94 -9.04 6.31
N ASP A 49 -13.11 -8.42 5.47
CA ASP A 49 -13.44 -7.12 4.90
C ASP A 49 -14.22 -7.30 3.58
N GLN A 50 -15.55 -7.35 3.71
CA GLN A 50 -16.46 -7.31 2.55
C GLN A 50 -16.59 -5.89 1.98
N SER A 51 -15.97 -4.88 2.60
CA SER A 51 -16.10 -3.50 2.16
C SER A 51 -15.09 -3.16 1.05
N THR A 52 -15.64 -2.65 -0.06
CA THR A 52 -15.01 -1.91 -1.18
C THR A 52 -13.48 -1.74 -1.12
N GLY A 53 -12.74 -2.41 -2.00
CA GLY A 53 -11.28 -2.30 -2.08
C GLY A 53 -10.64 -3.14 -3.19
N LEU A 54 -9.38 -3.56 -3.00
CA LEU A 54 -8.61 -4.37 -3.96
C LEU A 54 -9.02 -5.85 -4.02
N ARG A 55 -9.56 -6.41 -2.93
CA ARG A 55 -9.81 -7.85 -2.76
C ARG A 55 -10.68 -8.49 -3.86
N PRO A 56 -11.78 -7.87 -4.33
CA PRO A 56 -12.57 -8.43 -5.43
C PRO A 56 -11.76 -8.63 -6.72
N ALA A 57 -10.91 -7.68 -7.09
CA ALA A 57 -10.08 -7.77 -8.28
C ALA A 57 -9.08 -8.94 -8.20
N TYR A 58 -8.37 -9.07 -7.06
CA TYR A 58 -7.43 -10.18 -6.82
C TYR A 58 -8.14 -11.53 -6.78
N THR A 59 -9.32 -11.60 -6.16
CA THR A 59 -10.11 -12.84 -6.10
C THR A 59 -10.60 -13.25 -7.49
N LYS A 60 -11.05 -12.29 -8.29
CA LYS A 60 -11.47 -12.53 -9.68
C LYS A 60 -10.30 -13.00 -10.55
N ALA A 61 -9.13 -12.37 -10.41
CA ALA A 61 -7.90 -12.78 -11.11
C ALA A 61 -7.49 -14.20 -10.72
N LEU A 62 -7.52 -14.53 -9.41
CA LEU A 62 -7.24 -15.87 -8.92
C LEU A 62 -8.20 -16.89 -9.55
N LEU A 63 -9.51 -16.68 -9.45
CA LEU A 63 -10.52 -17.58 -10.01
C LEU A 63 -10.36 -17.81 -11.52
N ARG A 64 -9.93 -16.80 -12.29
CA ARG A 64 -9.63 -16.97 -13.72
C ARG A 64 -8.48 -17.96 -13.93
N LEU A 65 -7.40 -17.84 -13.17
CA LEU A 65 -6.24 -18.73 -13.26
C LEU A 65 -6.54 -20.14 -12.75
N GLU A 66 -7.41 -20.30 -11.76
CA GLU A 66 -7.83 -21.61 -11.25
C GLU A 66 -8.63 -22.42 -12.26
N ASN A 67 -9.42 -21.74 -13.10
CA ASN A 67 -10.25 -22.36 -14.12
C ASN A 67 -9.52 -22.54 -15.47
N GLN A 68 -8.30 -22.03 -15.60
CA GLN A 68 -7.53 -22.11 -16.84
C GLN A 68 -7.04 -23.54 -17.10
N ARG A 69 -7.33 -24.08 -18.29
CA ARG A 69 -6.79 -25.37 -18.73
C ARG A 69 -5.40 -25.18 -19.31
N GLY A 70 -4.44 -26.00 -18.87
CA GLY A 70 -3.04 -25.92 -19.33
C GLY A 70 -2.34 -24.62 -18.96
N PRO A 71 -2.26 -24.25 -17.67
CA PRO A 71 -1.61 -23.01 -17.24
C PRO A 71 -0.12 -23.00 -17.60
N THR A 72 0.38 -21.85 -18.06
CA THR A 72 1.81 -21.64 -18.26
C THR A 72 2.55 -21.54 -16.93
N ALA A 73 3.89 -21.55 -16.94
CA ALA A 73 4.68 -21.37 -15.72
C ALA A 73 4.47 -19.97 -15.11
N ASP A 74 4.27 -18.94 -15.94
CA ASP A 74 3.90 -17.60 -15.49
C ASP A 74 2.50 -17.56 -14.86
N ASP A 75 1.54 -18.32 -15.40
CA ASP A 75 0.20 -18.43 -14.81
C ASP A 75 0.23 -19.14 -13.46
N MET A 76 1.08 -20.15 -13.31
CA MET A 76 1.34 -20.79 -12.02
C MET A 76 1.98 -19.79 -11.04
N ALA A 77 3.01 -19.05 -11.47
CA ALA A 77 3.64 -18.04 -10.63
C ALA A 77 2.63 -16.99 -10.16
N GLU A 78 1.83 -16.43 -11.08
CA GLU A 78 0.78 -15.45 -10.80
C GLU A 78 -0.21 -16.01 -9.77
N ARG A 79 -0.73 -17.23 -9.98
CA ARG A 79 -1.66 -17.87 -9.05
C ARG A 79 -1.10 -17.98 -7.64
N GLY A 80 0.16 -18.43 -7.52
CA GLY A 80 0.83 -18.52 -6.22
C GLY A 80 1.00 -17.16 -5.54
N GLY A 81 1.37 -16.13 -6.31
CA GLY A 81 1.48 -14.76 -5.79
C GLY A 81 0.15 -14.17 -5.32
N LEU A 82 -0.94 -14.44 -6.04
CA LEU A 82 -2.29 -13.99 -5.64
C LEU A 82 -2.77 -14.67 -4.36
N LEU A 83 -2.48 -15.97 -4.20
CA LEU A 83 -2.76 -16.68 -2.95
C LEU A 83 -2.00 -16.05 -1.77
N ILE A 84 -0.74 -15.64 -1.96
CA ILE A 84 0.03 -14.91 -0.95
C ILE A 84 -0.64 -13.58 -0.59
N ARG A 85 -0.99 -12.77 -1.59
CA ARG A 85 -1.65 -11.46 -1.40
C ARG A 85 -2.98 -11.55 -0.67
N LEU A 86 -3.77 -12.58 -0.98
CA LEU A 86 -5.08 -12.82 -0.37
C LEU A 86 -5.00 -13.41 1.04
N GLY A 87 -3.79 -13.64 1.56
CA GLY A 87 -3.54 -14.19 2.89
C GLY A 87 -3.67 -15.72 2.98
N CYS A 88 -3.78 -16.42 1.85
CA CYS A 88 -3.97 -17.86 1.75
C CYS A 88 -2.62 -18.62 1.74
N ILE A 89 -1.78 -18.40 2.76
CA ILE A 89 -0.37 -18.82 2.76
C ILE A 89 -0.20 -20.35 2.64
N ASP A 90 -1.01 -21.14 3.35
CA ASP A 90 -0.91 -22.61 3.27
C ASP A 90 -1.27 -23.15 1.88
N GLN A 91 -2.29 -22.56 1.25
CA GLN A 91 -2.67 -22.91 -0.12
C GLN A 91 -1.57 -22.50 -1.11
N ALA A 92 -0.99 -21.30 -0.92
CA ALA A 92 0.14 -20.84 -1.72
C ALA A 92 1.32 -21.80 -1.62
N LEU A 93 1.71 -22.23 -0.41
CA LEU A 93 2.81 -23.17 -0.19
C LEU A 93 2.57 -24.52 -0.87
N GLY A 94 1.39 -25.11 -0.69
CA GLY A 94 1.03 -26.39 -1.30
C GLY A 94 1.10 -26.31 -2.83
N PHE A 95 0.51 -25.25 -3.40
CA PHE A 95 0.50 -25.02 -4.84
C PHE A 95 1.91 -24.73 -5.40
N LEU A 96 2.65 -23.80 -4.80
CA LEU A 96 3.97 -23.36 -5.29
C LEU A 96 5.03 -24.45 -5.16
N ARG A 97 4.97 -25.34 -4.16
CA ARG A 97 5.85 -26.52 -4.10
C ARG A 97 5.62 -27.45 -5.30
N GLY A 98 4.36 -27.72 -5.64
CA GLY A 98 4.00 -28.52 -6.81
C GLY A 98 4.39 -27.85 -8.13
N ALA A 99 4.23 -26.52 -8.22
CA ALA A 99 4.65 -25.76 -9.40
C ALA A 99 6.17 -25.75 -9.56
N ASN A 100 6.93 -25.55 -8.46
CA ASN A 100 8.39 -25.57 -8.48
C ASN A 100 8.94 -26.95 -8.82
N ALA A 101 8.30 -28.04 -8.38
CA ALA A 101 8.68 -29.39 -8.77
C ALA A 101 8.54 -29.63 -10.29
N GLN A 102 7.53 -29.01 -10.93
CA GLN A 102 7.31 -29.10 -12.37
C GLN A 102 8.20 -28.14 -13.17
N LYS A 103 8.56 -26.99 -12.59
CA LYS A 103 9.28 -25.88 -13.22
C LYS A 103 10.38 -25.34 -12.28
N PRO A 104 11.42 -26.14 -11.99
CA PRO A 104 12.39 -25.84 -10.93
C PRO A 104 13.27 -24.61 -11.19
N ASP A 105 13.41 -24.21 -12.46
CA ASP A 105 14.24 -23.07 -12.85
C ASP A 105 13.44 -21.77 -13.05
N HIS A 106 12.12 -21.79 -12.80
CA HIS A 106 11.28 -20.63 -13.07
C HIS A 106 11.43 -19.56 -11.97
N PRO A 107 11.98 -18.37 -12.29
CA PRO A 107 12.41 -17.42 -11.27
C PRO A 107 11.27 -16.89 -10.41
N ALA A 108 10.10 -16.58 -11.00
CA ALA A 108 8.96 -16.07 -10.25
C ALA A 108 8.33 -17.13 -9.33
N ILE A 109 8.35 -18.41 -9.73
CA ILE A 109 7.83 -19.50 -8.87
C ILE A 109 8.74 -19.65 -7.65
N MET A 110 10.06 -19.63 -7.85
CA MET A 110 11.03 -19.70 -6.75
C MET A 110 10.91 -18.50 -5.81
N ALA A 111 10.82 -17.27 -6.33
CA ALA A 111 10.65 -16.06 -5.54
C ALA A 111 9.35 -16.10 -4.70
N HIS A 112 8.23 -16.48 -5.31
CA HIS A 112 6.96 -16.62 -4.59
C HIS A 112 6.99 -17.75 -3.56
N LEU A 113 7.63 -18.88 -3.88
CA LEU A 113 7.78 -19.99 -2.93
C LEU A 113 8.61 -19.57 -1.72
N ALA A 114 9.74 -18.88 -1.93
CA ALA A 114 10.56 -18.34 -0.85
C ALA A 114 9.80 -17.31 -0.01
N THR A 115 9.00 -16.45 -0.64
CA THR A 115 8.15 -15.47 0.05
C THR A 115 7.08 -16.17 0.91
N ALA A 116 6.38 -17.17 0.37
CA ALA A 116 5.42 -17.96 1.14
C ALA A 116 6.07 -18.71 2.31
N MET A 117 7.25 -19.30 2.11
CA MET A 117 8.03 -19.94 3.18
C MET A 117 8.43 -18.94 4.27
N THR A 118 8.89 -17.74 3.88
CA THR A 118 9.23 -16.66 4.80
C THR A 118 8.02 -16.26 5.66
N LEU A 119 6.85 -16.09 5.04
CA LEU A 119 5.59 -15.76 5.74
C LEU A 119 5.13 -16.88 6.69
N ALA A 120 5.40 -18.13 6.34
CA ALA A 120 5.18 -19.29 7.21
C ALA A 120 6.28 -19.51 8.27
N ASN A 121 7.26 -18.59 8.37
CA ASN A 121 8.44 -18.68 9.24
C ASN A 121 9.38 -19.87 8.93
N ASP A 122 9.26 -20.50 7.76
CA ASP A 122 10.22 -21.47 7.23
C ASP A 122 11.41 -20.76 6.58
N PHE A 123 12.21 -20.10 7.41
CA PHE A 123 13.36 -19.32 6.94
C PHE A 123 14.47 -20.22 6.34
N ALA A 124 14.60 -21.46 6.82
CA ALA A 124 15.59 -22.39 6.29
C ALA A 124 15.23 -22.86 4.87
N GLY A 125 13.95 -23.21 4.65
CA GLY A 125 13.43 -23.51 3.32
C GLY A 125 13.53 -22.31 2.39
N ALA A 126 13.15 -21.11 2.87
CA ALA A 126 13.25 -19.88 2.09
C ALA A 126 14.71 -19.60 1.66
N GLU A 127 15.69 -19.74 2.55
CA GLU A 127 17.10 -19.56 2.21
C GLU A 127 17.53 -20.52 1.10
N ALA A 128 17.20 -21.81 1.23
CA ALA A 128 17.56 -22.82 0.24
C ALA A 128 17.01 -22.47 -1.15
N ILE A 129 15.74 -22.04 -1.24
CA ILE A 129 15.12 -21.62 -2.50
C ILE A 129 15.76 -20.34 -3.04
N LEU A 130 16.01 -19.32 -2.20
CA LEU A 130 16.61 -18.05 -2.64
C LEU A 130 18.05 -18.20 -3.13
N VAL A 131 18.81 -19.14 -2.56
CA VAL A 131 20.15 -19.49 -3.04
C VAL A 131 20.07 -20.15 -4.42
N LEU A 132 19.09 -21.00 -4.67
CA LEU A 132 18.87 -21.61 -5.99
C LEU A 132 18.36 -20.57 -7.00
N ALA A 133 17.43 -19.71 -6.61
CA ALA A 133 16.91 -18.63 -7.44
C ALA A 133 18.00 -17.63 -7.86
N ALA A 134 19.12 -17.60 -7.11
CA ALA A 134 20.21 -16.68 -7.34
C ALA A 134 20.83 -16.76 -8.74
N THR A 135 20.79 -17.95 -9.36
CA THR A 135 21.42 -18.27 -10.64
C THR A 135 20.57 -17.88 -11.85
N ASN A 136 19.24 -18.03 -11.75
CA ASN A 136 18.31 -17.90 -12.87
C ASN A 136 17.42 -16.64 -12.80
N ARG A 137 17.69 -15.73 -11.85
CA ARG A 137 16.89 -14.50 -11.70
C ARG A 137 17.17 -13.45 -12.78
N PRO A 138 16.13 -12.75 -13.27
CA PRO A 138 16.28 -11.54 -14.07
C PRO A 138 17.18 -10.49 -13.41
N ALA A 139 17.95 -9.76 -14.21
CA ALA A 139 18.85 -8.73 -13.73
C ALA A 139 18.13 -7.63 -12.93
N SER A 140 16.91 -7.28 -13.34
CA SER A 140 16.04 -6.31 -12.66
C SER A 140 15.65 -6.73 -11.23
N TRP A 141 15.60 -8.02 -10.94
CA TRP A 141 15.16 -8.55 -9.63
C TRP A 141 16.33 -8.83 -8.67
N ARG A 142 17.56 -8.83 -9.21
CA ARG A 142 18.75 -9.28 -8.49
C ARG A 142 18.94 -8.63 -7.13
N LEU A 143 18.82 -7.30 -7.06
CA LEU A 143 19.09 -6.56 -5.84
C LEU A 143 18.05 -6.88 -4.75
N THR A 144 16.79 -7.01 -5.12
CA THR A 144 15.71 -7.30 -4.17
C THR A 144 15.75 -8.74 -3.69
N GLU A 145 15.99 -9.70 -4.59
CA GLU A 145 16.18 -11.10 -4.22
C GLU A 145 17.40 -11.30 -3.29
N LEU A 146 18.47 -10.55 -3.50
CA LEU A 146 19.62 -10.54 -2.58
C LEU A 146 19.26 -9.92 -1.22
N ALA A 147 18.45 -8.85 -1.22
CA ALA A 147 17.96 -8.24 0.01
C ALA A 147 17.03 -9.19 0.78
N HIS A 148 16.17 -9.95 0.08
CA HIS A 148 15.31 -10.97 0.68
C HIS A 148 16.15 -12.10 1.29
N LEU A 149 17.15 -12.61 0.56
CA LEU A 149 18.09 -13.60 1.10
C LEU A 149 18.84 -13.09 2.33
N ALA A 150 19.30 -11.84 2.31
CA ALA A 150 19.96 -11.23 3.46
C ALA A 150 19.01 -11.12 4.67
N MET A 151 17.75 -10.71 4.44
CA MET A 151 16.73 -10.66 5.48
C MET A 151 16.49 -12.06 6.08
N VAL A 152 16.30 -13.09 5.26
CA VAL A 152 16.07 -14.47 5.71
C VAL A 152 17.24 -14.98 6.55
N ARG A 153 18.48 -14.76 6.09
CA ARG A 153 19.71 -15.10 6.83
C ARG A 153 19.78 -14.39 8.19
N GLN A 154 19.36 -13.13 8.25
CA GLN A 154 19.28 -12.41 9.51
C GLN A 154 18.27 -13.05 10.48
N ARG A 155 17.13 -13.56 9.97
CA ARG A 155 16.12 -14.25 10.79
C ARG A 155 16.63 -15.59 11.33
N LEU A 156 17.38 -16.34 10.52
CA LEU A 156 18.00 -17.59 10.95
C LEU A 156 19.03 -17.40 12.07
N LYS A 157 19.82 -16.32 12.00
CA LYS A 157 20.86 -15.99 12.99
C LYS A 157 20.34 -15.50 14.35
N ARG A 158 19.02 -15.52 14.61
CA ARG A 158 18.34 -15.16 15.89
C ARG A 158 19.26 -14.42 16.88
N ASN A 159 19.35 -13.08 16.76
CA ASN A 159 20.09 -12.09 17.60
C ASN A 159 21.11 -11.20 16.88
N ALA A 160 21.17 -11.20 15.54
CA ALA A 160 21.85 -10.11 14.85
C ALA A 160 21.06 -8.81 15.12
N VAL A 161 21.56 -7.99 16.04
CA VAL A 161 21.13 -6.60 16.24
C VAL A 161 20.94 -6.00 14.85
N LEU A 162 19.81 -5.34 14.61
CA LEU A 162 19.50 -4.65 13.34
C LEU A 162 20.51 -3.52 13.01
N ALA A 163 21.65 -3.45 13.73
CA ALA A 163 22.66 -2.40 13.72
C ALA A 163 23.69 -2.51 12.58
N GLU A 164 23.68 -3.57 11.78
CA GLU A 164 24.46 -3.59 10.54
C GLU A 164 23.54 -4.00 9.39
N GLN A 165 22.87 -3.01 8.79
CA GLN A 165 22.16 -3.25 7.54
C GLN A 165 23.17 -3.55 6.43
N PRO A 166 23.04 -4.68 5.71
CA PRO A 166 23.80 -4.88 4.50
C PRO A 166 23.25 -3.95 3.43
N SER A 167 23.83 -2.74 3.28
CA SER A 167 23.82 -1.89 2.07
C SER A 167 22.56 -1.89 1.19
N ALA A 168 21.36 -2.08 1.75
CA ALA A 168 20.13 -2.15 0.99
C ALA A 168 19.70 -0.72 0.70
N SER A 169 19.57 -0.40 -0.58
CA SER A 169 19.03 0.90 -0.99
C SER A 169 17.61 1.08 -0.40
N LEU A 170 17.19 2.33 -0.19
CA LEU A 170 15.81 2.63 0.22
C LEU A 170 14.77 1.97 -0.70
N ALA A 171 15.07 1.89 -2.00
CA ALA A 171 14.21 1.21 -2.96
C ALA A 171 14.05 -0.29 -2.62
N ASN A 172 15.15 -1.00 -2.37
CA ASN A 172 15.09 -2.43 -2.01
C ASN A 172 14.33 -2.66 -0.69
N LEU A 173 14.51 -1.77 0.29
CA LEU A 173 13.77 -1.84 1.55
C LEU A 173 12.26 -1.69 1.31
N GLN A 174 11.86 -0.70 0.50
CA GLN A 174 10.46 -0.50 0.13
C GLN A 174 9.90 -1.70 -0.66
N GLU A 175 10.67 -2.32 -1.56
CA GLU A 175 10.23 -3.54 -2.26
C GLU A 175 10.02 -4.73 -1.31
N LEU A 176 10.91 -4.91 -0.34
CA LEU A 176 10.73 -5.93 0.70
C LEU A 176 9.49 -5.63 1.54
N MET A 177 9.28 -4.37 1.94
CA MET A 177 8.08 -3.99 2.68
C MET A 177 6.81 -4.30 1.87
N LEU A 178 6.79 -4.02 0.57
CA LEU A 178 5.66 -4.36 -0.30
C LEU A 178 5.44 -5.87 -0.38
N SER A 179 6.50 -6.68 -0.33
CA SER A 179 6.40 -8.15 -0.34
C SER A 179 5.94 -8.71 1.01
N PHE A 180 6.32 -8.04 2.11
CA PHE A 180 6.03 -8.44 3.49
C PHE A 180 5.36 -7.29 4.27
N PRO A 181 4.12 -6.89 3.90
CA PRO A 181 3.50 -5.65 4.40
C PRO A 181 3.14 -5.67 5.88
N ALA A 182 3.20 -6.85 6.52
CA ALA A 182 2.99 -7.06 7.95
C ALA A 182 4.28 -7.37 8.73
N ASP A 183 5.47 -7.29 8.12
CA ASP A 183 6.73 -7.51 8.84
C ASP A 183 7.11 -6.28 9.66
N SER A 184 7.00 -6.42 10.98
CA SER A 184 7.24 -5.33 11.92
C SER A 184 8.72 -4.91 12.03
N ARG A 185 9.68 -5.79 11.72
CA ARG A 185 11.10 -5.42 11.75
C ARG A 185 11.53 -4.68 10.48
N LEU A 186 10.96 -5.00 9.32
CA LEU A 186 11.12 -4.18 8.12
C LEU A 186 10.58 -2.76 8.38
N MET A 187 9.47 -2.65 9.09
CA MET A 187 8.90 -1.35 9.46
C MET A 187 9.82 -0.56 10.42
N TRP A 188 10.46 -1.22 11.37
CA TRP A 188 11.50 -0.60 12.20
C TRP A 188 12.76 -0.23 11.40
N GLN A 189 13.23 -1.08 10.48
CA GLN A 189 14.34 -0.73 9.60
C GLN A 189 14.04 0.54 8.78
N ALA A 190 12.81 0.64 8.26
CA ALA A 190 12.35 1.81 7.55
C ALA A 190 12.31 3.06 8.43
N SER A 191 11.93 2.94 9.71
CA SER A 191 11.98 4.08 10.63
C SER A 191 13.40 4.59 10.85
N GLU A 192 14.38 3.68 10.99
CA GLU A 192 15.79 4.08 11.11
C GLU A 192 16.31 4.75 9.84
N THR A 193 15.93 4.23 8.67
CA THR A 193 16.28 4.86 7.38
C THR A 193 15.65 6.26 7.26
N ALA A 194 14.37 6.43 7.59
CA ALA A 194 13.70 7.73 7.58
C ALA A 194 14.38 8.73 8.55
N ALA A 195 14.71 8.28 9.76
CA ALA A 195 15.41 9.11 10.76
C ALA A 195 16.80 9.53 10.27
N ALA A 196 17.56 8.62 9.65
CA ALA A 196 18.87 8.90 9.08
C ALA A 196 18.81 9.90 7.91
N MET A 197 17.67 9.97 7.20
CA MET A 197 17.39 10.96 6.16
C MET A 197 16.90 12.30 6.72
N GLY A 198 16.74 12.43 8.04
CA GLY A 198 16.20 13.62 8.70
C GLY A 198 14.67 13.69 8.75
N ASP A 199 13.96 12.70 8.21
CA ASP A 199 12.50 12.63 8.22
C ASP A 199 11.97 12.00 9.52
N GLN A 200 12.09 12.76 10.61
CA GLN A 200 11.70 12.33 11.95
C GLN A 200 10.20 12.00 12.03
N THR A 201 9.36 12.75 11.30
CA THR A 201 7.92 12.53 11.27
C THR A 201 7.57 11.15 10.74
N ASN A 202 8.10 10.76 9.57
CA ASN A 202 7.83 9.42 9.03
C ASN A 202 8.56 8.33 9.80
N ALA A 203 9.73 8.61 10.39
CA ALA A 203 10.40 7.67 11.28
C ALA A 203 9.49 7.27 12.47
N ILE A 204 8.89 8.24 13.15
CA ILE A 204 8.00 7.98 14.29
C ILE A 204 6.77 7.21 13.84
N ARG A 205 6.14 7.60 12.72
CA ARG A 205 4.97 6.91 12.15
C ARG A 205 5.26 5.43 11.86
N LEU A 206 6.37 5.14 11.17
CA LEU A 206 6.78 3.78 10.84
C LEU A 206 7.00 2.95 12.11
N LEU A 207 7.62 3.53 13.13
CA LEU A 207 7.88 2.84 14.39
C LEU A 207 6.60 2.66 15.25
N ASP A 208 5.66 3.60 15.18
CA ASP A 208 4.32 3.47 15.77
C ASP A 208 3.52 2.33 15.11
N ILE A 209 3.57 2.20 13.78
CA ILE A 209 2.99 1.05 13.07
C ILE A 209 3.67 -0.26 13.51
N ALA A 210 5.00 -0.28 13.55
CA ALA A 210 5.77 -1.46 13.93
C ALA A 210 5.38 -1.96 15.33
N THR A 211 5.33 -1.07 16.32
CA THR A 211 5.10 -1.41 17.73
C THR A 211 3.63 -1.47 18.13
N GLY A 212 2.77 -0.73 17.44
CA GLY A 212 1.32 -0.69 17.65
C GLY A 212 0.62 -1.76 16.82
N GLU A 213 0.34 -1.44 15.55
CA GLU A 213 -0.44 -2.27 14.63
C GLU A 213 0.17 -3.66 14.43
N LEU A 214 1.49 -3.75 14.25
CA LEU A 214 2.19 -5.00 13.96
C LEU A 214 2.78 -5.68 15.20
N GLY A 215 2.57 -5.11 16.38
CA GLY A 215 2.87 -5.75 17.66
C GLY A 215 4.36 -6.01 17.95
N LEU A 216 5.30 -5.27 17.37
CA LEU A 216 6.72 -5.37 17.73
C LEU A 216 6.93 -4.99 19.21
N ARG A 217 7.46 -5.94 19.99
CA ARG A 217 7.77 -5.76 21.42
C ARG A 217 9.26 -5.77 21.76
N ASP A 218 10.12 -5.50 20.77
CA ASP A 218 11.56 -5.42 21.00
C ASP A 218 11.89 -4.21 21.91
N PRO A 219 12.58 -4.41 23.06
CA PRO A 219 12.90 -3.31 23.98
C PRO A 219 13.72 -2.17 23.34
N ALA A 220 14.59 -2.48 22.37
CA ALA A 220 15.35 -1.45 21.67
C ALA A 220 14.47 -0.62 20.74
N ALA A 221 13.50 -1.24 20.04
CA ALA A 221 12.51 -0.52 19.25
C ALA A 221 11.66 0.42 20.11
N LEU A 222 11.21 -0.05 21.29
CA LEU A 222 10.43 0.75 22.23
C LEU A 222 11.22 1.96 22.78
N ARG A 223 12.49 1.76 23.18
CA ARG A 223 13.35 2.88 23.60
C ARG A 223 13.59 3.88 22.48
N ARG A 224 13.78 3.37 21.26
CA ARG A 224 14.01 4.22 20.08
C ARG A 224 12.80 5.09 19.77
N ARG A 225 11.60 4.55 19.90
CA ARG A 225 10.34 5.27 19.75
C ARG A 225 10.23 6.45 20.71
N GLU A 226 10.56 6.23 21.97
CA GLU A 226 10.54 7.28 22.99
C GLU A 226 11.54 8.39 22.66
N ALA A 227 12.78 8.01 22.30
CA ALA A 227 13.84 8.96 21.95
C ALA A 227 13.48 9.83 20.74
N LEU A 228 12.85 9.26 19.70
CA LEU A 228 12.41 10.01 18.53
C LEU A 228 11.27 11.00 18.90
N ARG A 229 10.32 10.58 19.74
CA ARG A 229 9.21 11.44 20.18
C ARG A 229 9.70 12.63 21.02
N SER A 230 10.68 12.44 21.89
CA SER A 230 11.24 13.55 22.69
C SER A 230 11.95 14.62 21.87
N GLY A 231 12.41 14.30 20.64
CA GLY A 231 13.14 15.22 19.77
C GLY A 231 12.31 15.92 18.69
N MET A 232 10.98 15.79 18.70
CA MET A 232 10.11 16.11 17.55
C MET A 232 10.07 17.61 17.17
N HIS A 233 10.49 18.52 18.05
CA HIS A 233 10.31 19.97 17.86
C HIS A 233 11.52 20.72 17.28
N GLU A 234 12.64 20.07 16.97
CA GLU A 234 13.88 20.82 16.71
C GLU A 234 14.30 20.92 15.24
N LYS A 235 13.86 20.04 14.33
CA LYS A 235 14.46 19.96 12.98
C LYS A 235 13.48 19.53 11.91
N HIS A 236 13.13 20.46 11.01
CA HIS A 236 12.53 20.14 9.73
C HIS A 236 13.65 19.93 8.70
N ALA A 237 14.00 18.68 8.41
CA ALA A 237 14.84 18.39 7.26
C ALA A 237 13.98 18.45 5.98
N PRO A 238 14.54 18.92 4.84
CA PRO A 238 13.84 18.85 3.57
C PRO A 238 13.52 17.39 3.24
N ALA A 239 12.32 17.16 2.70
CA ALA A 239 11.90 15.83 2.29
C ALA A 239 12.89 15.25 1.27
N PRO A 240 13.31 13.98 1.43
CA PRO A 240 14.24 13.38 0.49
C PRO A 240 13.61 13.27 -0.91
N ALA A 241 14.46 13.26 -1.94
CA ALA A 241 14.02 13.18 -3.32
C ALA A 241 13.45 11.77 -3.61
N PHE A 242 12.13 11.66 -3.57
CA PHE A 242 11.39 10.47 -4.00
C PHE A 242 11.14 10.50 -5.51
N ARG A 243 11.15 9.32 -6.13
CA ARG A 243 10.92 9.13 -7.57
C ARG A 243 9.45 8.93 -7.92
N SER A 244 8.63 8.57 -6.94
CA SER A 244 7.19 8.42 -7.09
C SER A 244 6.48 8.75 -5.78
N TYR A 245 5.17 8.99 -5.87
CA TYR A 245 4.36 9.28 -4.70
C TYR A 245 3.97 8.00 -3.96
N ARG A 246 3.30 7.07 -4.66
CA ARG A 246 2.92 5.73 -4.18
C ARG A 246 3.69 4.67 -4.96
N PRO A 247 4.20 3.62 -4.31
CA PRO A 247 4.87 2.53 -5.00
C PRO A 247 3.92 1.68 -5.85
N LEU A 248 2.71 1.37 -5.38
CA LEU A 248 1.70 0.71 -6.18
C LEU A 248 0.93 1.79 -6.94
N ALA A 249 1.10 1.81 -8.26
CA ALA A 249 0.17 2.54 -9.09
C ALA A 249 -1.21 1.89 -8.88
N PRO A 250 -2.26 2.68 -8.69
CA PRO A 250 -3.60 2.15 -8.78
C PRO A 250 -3.73 1.54 -10.17
N LEU A 251 -4.25 0.32 -10.22
CA LEU A 251 -4.61 -0.35 -11.45
C LEU A 251 -5.79 0.38 -12.07
N ALA A 252 -5.54 1.53 -12.68
CA ALA A 252 -6.55 2.27 -13.42
C ALA A 252 -7.31 1.41 -14.44
N PRO A 253 -6.76 0.33 -15.04
CA PRO A 253 -7.58 -0.52 -15.90
C PRO A 253 -8.42 -1.60 -15.17
N GLU A 254 -8.23 -1.86 -13.87
CA GLU A 254 -8.92 -2.95 -13.16
C GLU A 254 -9.73 -2.55 -11.91
N VAL A 255 -9.77 -1.27 -11.52
CA VAL A 255 -10.76 -0.83 -10.51
C VAL A 255 -12.16 -0.91 -11.14
N GLU A 256 -12.78 -2.08 -11.05
CA GLU A 256 -14.18 -2.27 -11.41
C GLU A 256 -15.03 -1.51 -10.41
N LEU A 257 -15.83 -0.57 -10.92
CA LEU A 257 -16.83 0.09 -10.11
C LEU A 257 -17.85 -0.96 -9.64
N PRO A 258 -18.19 -0.99 -8.34
CA PRO A 258 -19.33 -1.76 -7.87
C PRO A 258 -20.58 -1.42 -8.67
N ALA A 259 -21.52 -2.36 -8.79
CA ALA A 259 -22.78 -2.09 -9.48
C ALA A 259 -23.49 -0.89 -8.84
N MET A 260 -24.10 -0.04 -9.67
CA MET A 260 -24.91 1.05 -9.17
C MET A 260 -26.15 0.51 -8.45
N GLU A 261 -26.50 1.15 -7.33
CA GLU A 261 -27.68 0.83 -6.54
C GLU A 261 -28.58 2.07 -6.49
N GLY A 262 -29.81 1.97 -7.02
CA GLY A 262 -30.76 3.09 -6.97
C GLY A 262 -30.26 4.40 -7.61
N GLY A 263 -29.38 4.31 -8.62
CA GLY A 263 -28.76 5.47 -9.28
C GLY A 263 -27.60 6.10 -8.50
N VAL A 264 -27.14 5.47 -7.42
CA VAL A 264 -25.96 5.87 -6.66
C VAL A 264 -24.80 4.94 -6.99
N GLN A 265 -23.64 5.50 -7.33
CA GLN A 265 -22.43 4.74 -7.62
C GLN A 265 -21.61 4.55 -6.33
N PRO A 266 -21.45 3.33 -5.81
CA PRO A 266 -20.49 3.10 -4.73
C PRO A 266 -19.07 3.41 -5.24
N LEU A 267 -18.33 4.22 -4.50
CA LEU A 267 -17.01 4.70 -4.87
C LEU A 267 -15.95 4.07 -3.95
N PRO A 268 -15.10 3.16 -4.46
CA PRO A 268 -14.05 2.55 -3.67
C PRO A 268 -12.90 3.53 -3.39
N TRP A 269 -12.31 3.46 -2.19
CA TRP A 269 -11.16 4.29 -1.81
C TRP A 269 -9.94 4.12 -2.71
N SER A 270 -9.77 2.93 -3.28
CA SER A 270 -8.72 2.69 -4.27
C SER A 270 -8.82 3.61 -5.50
N LEU A 271 -10.03 4.05 -5.87
CA LEU A 271 -10.23 4.97 -6.98
C LEU A 271 -9.93 6.42 -6.57
N SER A 272 -10.31 6.89 -5.39
CA SER A 272 -9.97 8.26 -4.95
C SER A 272 -8.49 8.42 -4.65
N ALA A 273 -7.90 7.42 -3.96
CA ALA A 273 -6.49 7.41 -3.61
C ALA A 273 -5.54 7.27 -4.83
N SER A 274 -6.12 7.12 -6.03
CA SER A 274 -5.39 7.17 -7.30
C SER A 274 -5.16 8.58 -7.82
N ALA A 275 -5.86 9.57 -7.28
CA ALA A 275 -5.60 10.97 -7.57
C ALA A 275 -4.19 11.34 -7.08
N ARG A 276 -3.49 12.18 -7.85
CA ARG A 276 -2.09 12.53 -7.55
C ARG A 276 -1.89 14.05 -7.68
N PRO A 277 -1.03 14.66 -6.85
CA PRO A 277 -0.56 16.01 -7.10
C PRO A 277 0.17 16.08 -8.45
N GLY A 278 -0.08 17.12 -9.23
CA GLY A 278 0.64 17.42 -10.47
C GLY A 278 1.13 18.86 -10.52
N ASN A 279 1.95 19.19 -11.53
CA ASN A 279 2.55 20.53 -11.69
C ASN A 279 1.52 21.67 -11.86
N ARG A 280 0.28 21.35 -12.22
CA ARG A 280 -0.83 22.30 -12.41
C ARG A 280 -2.07 21.85 -11.64
N GLY A 281 -1.85 21.42 -10.40
CA GLY A 281 -2.89 20.91 -9.50
C GLY A 281 -3.15 19.42 -9.65
N PHE A 282 -4.27 18.93 -9.12
CA PHE A 282 -4.52 17.49 -8.97
C PHE A 282 -4.85 16.80 -10.29
N GLN A 283 -4.24 15.63 -10.50
CA GLN A 283 -4.51 14.74 -11.61
C GLN A 283 -5.41 13.60 -11.14
N PHE A 284 -6.53 13.41 -11.83
CA PHE A 284 -7.51 12.35 -11.56
C PHE A 284 -7.48 11.29 -12.67
N PRO A 285 -7.66 9.99 -12.34
CA PRO A 285 -7.76 8.96 -13.36
C PRO A 285 -9.03 9.13 -14.22
N PRO A 286 -9.07 8.60 -15.45
CA PRO A 286 -10.23 8.73 -16.34
C PRO A 286 -11.55 8.24 -15.72
N LEU A 287 -11.52 7.12 -14.99
CA LEU A 287 -12.70 6.54 -14.35
C LEU A 287 -13.28 7.48 -13.28
N LEU A 288 -12.44 8.10 -12.45
CA LEU A 288 -12.87 9.07 -11.45
C LEU A 288 -13.42 10.35 -12.11
N LYS A 289 -12.77 10.83 -13.18
CA LYS A 289 -13.28 11.97 -13.98
C LYS A 289 -14.68 11.71 -14.52
N GLY A 290 -14.97 10.48 -14.96
CA GLY A 290 -16.30 10.07 -15.42
C GLY A 290 -17.39 10.13 -14.34
N LEU A 291 -17.01 10.13 -13.06
CA LEU A 291 -17.91 10.25 -11.91
C LEU A 291 -18.09 11.68 -11.42
N HIS A 292 -17.39 12.66 -12.00
CA HIS A 292 -17.58 14.06 -11.65
C HIS A 292 -19.03 14.51 -11.91
N GLY A 293 -19.64 15.17 -10.91
CA GLY A 293 -21.04 15.59 -10.93
C GLY A 293 -22.05 14.44 -10.78
N LYS A 294 -21.59 13.21 -10.54
CA LYS A 294 -22.47 12.05 -10.32
C LYS A 294 -22.71 11.81 -8.84
N ARG A 295 -23.84 11.15 -8.55
CA ARG A 295 -24.19 10.74 -7.20
C ARG A 295 -23.38 9.52 -6.80
N VAL A 296 -22.59 9.63 -5.73
CA VAL A 296 -21.70 8.59 -5.23
C VAL A 296 -22.02 8.21 -3.79
N ARG A 297 -21.61 7.01 -3.39
CA ARG A 297 -21.62 6.54 -2.00
C ARG A 297 -20.21 6.14 -1.58
N VAL A 298 -19.72 6.73 -0.49
CA VAL A 298 -18.42 6.38 0.11
C VAL A 298 -18.65 6.00 1.57
N VAL A 299 -17.98 4.95 2.03
CA VAL A 299 -17.98 4.54 3.44
C VAL A 299 -16.61 4.86 4.02
N GLY A 300 -16.54 5.61 5.12
CA GLY A 300 -15.28 5.99 5.75
C GLY A 300 -15.50 6.49 7.17
N TYR A 301 -14.53 7.19 7.75
CA TYR A 301 -14.60 7.75 9.10
C TYR A 301 -14.63 9.27 9.00
N ALA A 302 -15.45 9.92 9.83
CA ALA A 302 -15.57 11.36 9.84
C ALA A 302 -14.51 12.00 10.76
N GLN A 303 -13.76 12.96 10.22
CA GLN A 303 -12.84 13.83 10.94
C GLN A 303 -13.36 15.27 10.86
N PHE A 304 -13.93 15.76 11.96
CA PHE A 304 -14.50 17.11 12.04
C PHE A 304 -13.38 18.15 12.12
N LEU A 305 -13.57 19.27 11.40
CA LEU A 305 -12.57 20.34 11.20
C LEU A 305 -12.77 21.56 12.11
N GLY A 306 -13.79 21.58 12.97
CA GLY A 306 -14.11 22.70 13.86
C GLY A 306 -14.54 22.26 15.26
N ASP A 307 -14.71 23.25 16.14
CA ASP A 307 -15.06 23.06 17.55
C ASP A 307 -16.55 22.74 17.74
N GLU A 308 -17.40 23.13 16.79
CA GLU A 308 -18.84 22.85 16.77
C GLU A 308 -19.15 21.62 15.91
N PRO A 309 -19.53 20.49 16.53
CA PRO A 309 -19.81 19.27 15.81
C PRO A 309 -21.18 19.30 15.13
N GLY A 310 -21.24 18.95 13.85
CA GLY A 310 -22.48 18.58 13.17
C GLY A 310 -22.97 19.53 12.08
N GLU A 311 -22.50 20.78 12.04
CA GLU A 311 -22.92 21.77 11.02
C GLU A 311 -21.80 22.16 10.04
N ALA A 312 -20.53 21.97 10.42
CA ALA A 312 -19.38 22.29 9.59
C ALA A 312 -19.03 21.15 8.61
N PRO A 313 -18.42 21.46 7.46
CA PRO A 313 -17.85 20.44 6.59
C PRO A 313 -16.83 19.60 7.36
N PHE A 314 -16.82 18.30 7.11
CA PHE A 314 -15.89 17.36 7.72
C PHE A 314 -15.09 16.65 6.65
N LEU A 315 -13.96 16.08 7.06
CA LEU A 315 -13.21 15.19 6.18
C LEU A 315 -13.66 13.76 6.37
N LEU A 316 -14.05 13.11 5.28
CA LEU A 316 -14.19 11.67 5.25
C LEU A 316 -12.83 11.05 4.91
N ILE A 317 -12.42 10.05 5.68
CA ILE A 317 -11.14 9.35 5.53
C ILE A 317 -11.35 7.84 5.51
N GLU A 318 -10.47 7.08 4.86
CA GLU A 318 -10.64 5.62 4.73
C GLU A 318 -10.56 4.90 6.08
N GLN A 319 -9.67 5.33 6.96
CA GLN A 319 -9.39 4.71 8.26
C GLN A 319 -9.20 5.80 9.32
N PRO A 320 -9.64 5.56 10.57
CA PRO A 320 -9.42 6.50 11.65
C PRO A 320 -7.93 6.59 11.97
N PHE A 321 -7.47 7.78 12.34
CA PHE A 321 -6.10 8.01 12.78
C PHE A 321 -6.08 8.77 14.12
N GLY A 322 -4.99 8.62 14.87
CA GLY A 322 -4.87 9.16 16.22
C GLY A 322 -4.53 10.65 16.24
N CYS A 323 -3.45 11.04 15.54
CA CYS A 323 -2.95 12.41 15.57
C CYS A 323 -3.06 13.07 14.20
N TRP A 324 -3.76 14.20 14.12
CA TRP A 324 -3.90 14.99 12.90
C TRP A 324 -2.56 15.35 12.25
N TRP A 325 -1.60 15.88 13.01
CA TRP A 325 -0.30 16.25 12.44
C TRP A 325 0.55 15.04 12.05
N CYS A 326 0.43 13.95 12.78
CA CYS A 326 1.25 12.77 12.58
C CYS A 326 0.61 11.74 11.65
N GLU A 327 -0.65 11.82 11.27
CA GLU A 327 -1.29 10.70 10.56
C GLU A 327 -2.30 11.13 9.49
N ARG A 328 -2.66 12.42 9.41
CA ARG A 328 -3.65 12.93 8.42
C ARG A 328 -3.35 12.44 7.00
N PRO A 329 -4.35 11.91 6.26
CA PRO A 329 -4.34 11.69 4.83
C PRO A 329 -3.73 12.83 3.99
N ASP A 330 -3.20 12.49 2.84
CA ASP A 330 -2.99 13.45 1.76
C ASP A 330 -4.35 13.84 1.19
N LEU A 331 -4.38 14.96 0.46
CA LEU A 331 -5.64 15.47 -0.09
C LEU A 331 -6.32 14.46 -1.05
N SER A 332 -5.58 13.51 -1.63
CA SER A 332 -6.13 12.40 -2.42
C SER A 332 -6.73 11.25 -1.60
N GLY A 333 -6.35 11.12 -0.32
CA GLY A 333 -6.82 10.09 0.60
C GLY A 333 -7.97 10.54 1.51
N GLN A 334 -8.60 11.66 1.21
CA GLN A 334 -9.70 12.22 1.99
C GLN A 334 -10.71 12.92 1.07
N PHE A 335 -11.97 13.01 1.49
CA PHE A 335 -12.98 13.83 0.84
C PHE A 335 -13.39 14.95 1.79
N LEU A 336 -13.49 16.17 1.29
CA LEU A 336 -14.24 17.21 1.99
C LEU A 336 -15.73 16.94 1.78
N VAL A 337 -16.49 16.76 2.85
CA VAL A 337 -17.91 16.49 2.80
C VAL A 337 -18.67 17.72 3.25
N GLU A 338 -19.55 18.21 2.39
CA GLU A 338 -20.50 19.27 2.67
C GLU A 338 -21.90 18.64 2.73
N LEU A 339 -22.50 18.67 3.92
CA LEU A 339 -23.85 18.17 4.15
C LEU A 339 -24.87 19.08 3.45
N SER A 340 -25.98 18.49 2.97
CA SER A 340 -27.11 19.28 2.48
C SER A 340 -27.84 19.98 3.63
N ASP A 341 -28.52 21.09 3.33
CA ASP A 341 -29.30 21.86 4.30
C ASP A 341 -30.19 20.96 5.18
N GLY A 342 -30.04 21.11 6.51
CA GLY A 342 -30.80 20.38 7.51
C GLY A 342 -30.31 18.94 7.81
N GLU A 343 -29.31 18.42 7.10
CA GLU A 343 -28.65 17.18 7.47
C GLU A 343 -27.56 17.46 8.52
N ILE A 344 -27.53 16.67 9.59
CA ILE A 344 -26.57 16.79 10.69
C ILE A 344 -25.93 15.43 10.93
N LEU A 345 -24.60 15.39 11.00
CA LEU A 345 -23.87 14.20 11.42
C LEU A 345 -23.36 14.38 12.86
N VAL A 346 -23.93 13.61 13.79
CA VAL A 346 -23.43 13.55 15.16
C VAL A 346 -22.02 12.95 15.16
N PRO A 347 -21.05 13.53 15.90
CA PRO A 347 -19.71 12.97 16.01
C PRO A 347 -19.73 11.51 16.42
N THR A 348 -19.02 10.70 15.64
CA THR A 348 -18.93 9.27 15.86
C THR A 348 -17.53 8.77 15.52
N ARG A 349 -17.12 7.71 16.22
CA ARG A 349 -15.91 6.93 15.88
C ARG A 349 -16.22 5.72 14.99
N GLN A 350 -17.50 5.48 14.70
CA GLN A 350 -17.93 4.42 13.79
C GLN A 350 -17.70 4.86 12.34
N ALA A 351 -17.70 3.89 11.43
CA ALA A 351 -17.77 4.18 10.01
C ALA A 351 -19.07 4.93 9.69
N VAL A 352 -19.03 5.80 8.70
CA VAL A 352 -20.10 6.66 8.23
C VAL A 352 -20.29 6.38 6.74
N VAL A 353 -21.54 6.19 6.35
CA VAL A 353 -21.95 6.11 4.95
C VAL A 353 -22.31 7.50 4.49
N VAL A 354 -21.60 8.01 3.48
CA VAL A 354 -21.82 9.33 2.88
C VAL A 354 -22.34 9.14 1.45
N GLU A 355 -23.48 9.75 1.13
CA GLU A 355 -24.08 9.78 -0.20
C GLU A 355 -24.24 11.23 -0.67
N GLY A 356 -23.69 11.60 -1.82
CA GLY A 356 -23.77 12.98 -2.32
C GLY A 356 -23.22 13.12 -3.74
N ILE A 357 -22.97 14.34 -4.18
CA ILE A 357 -22.44 14.63 -5.52
C ILE A 357 -20.92 14.75 -5.47
N LEU A 358 -20.22 13.92 -6.25
CA LEU A 358 -18.76 13.97 -6.34
C LEU A 358 -18.32 15.19 -7.15
N GLU A 359 -17.50 16.05 -6.54
CA GLU A 359 -16.82 17.13 -7.22
C GLU A 359 -15.31 16.92 -7.20
N LEU A 360 -14.68 17.23 -8.34
CA LEU A 360 -13.24 17.10 -8.55
C LEU A 360 -12.70 18.49 -8.82
N ASN A 361 -11.74 18.91 -8.01
CA ASN A 361 -11.06 20.18 -8.20
C ASN A 361 -9.60 19.92 -8.62
N SER A 362 -9.29 20.23 -9.87
CA SER A 362 -7.93 20.08 -10.40
C SER A 362 -7.11 21.36 -10.35
N ASN A 363 -7.72 22.55 -10.18
CA ASN A 363 -7.08 23.81 -10.58
C ASN A 363 -7.04 24.88 -9.47
N ASP A 364 -7.92 24.80 -8.47
CA ASP A 364 -7.96 25.78 -7.39
C ASP A 364 -7.13 25.26 -6.19
N PRO A 365 -5.99 25.89 -5.85
CA PRO A 365 -5.15 25.45 -4.74
C PRO A 365 -5.78 25.68 -3.36
N GLU A 366 -6.80 26.54 -3.25
CA GLU A 366 -7.48 26.84 -1.99
C GLU A 366 -8.59 25.83 -1.67
N GLN A 367 -9.03 25.06 -2.67
CA GLN A 367 -10.10 24.09 -2.53
C GLN A 367 -9.60 22.64 -2.45
N HIS A 368 -10.35 21.82 -1.72
CA HIS A 368 -10.05 20.40 -1.60
C HIS A 368 -10.20 19.68 -2.96
N PRO A 369 -9.27 18.81 -3.38
CA PRO A 369 -9.32 18.19 -4.72
C PRO A 369 -10.47 17.19 -4.89
N LEU A 370 -10.90 16.55 -3.82
CA LEU A 370 -12.01 15.60 -3.79
C LEU A 370 -13.07 16.11 -2.81
N GLN A 371 -14.28 16.35 -3.30
CA GLN A 371 -15.39 16.87 -2.50
C GLN A 371 -16.65 16.04 -2.72
N ILE A 372 -17.47 15.91 -1.68
CA ILE A 372 -18.82 15.35 -1.79
C ILE A 372 -19.78 16.43 -1.29
N ARG A 373 -20.51 17.05 -2.22
CA ARG A 373 -21.47 18.12 -1.93
C ARG A 373 -22.89 17.60 -1.83
N ASN A 374 -23.77 18.39 -1.22
CA ASN A 374 -25.19 18.05 -1.01
C ASN A 374 -25.33 16.66 -0.39
N ALA A 375 -24.47 16.37 0.58
CA ALA A 375 -24.30 15.04 1.10
C ALA A 375 -25.30 14.72 2.21
N LYS A 376 -25.68 13.44 2.28
CA LYS A 376 -26.32 12.82 3.43
C LYS A 376 -25.31 11.89 4.09
N ALA A 377 -25.16 11.98 5.40
CA ALA A 377 -24.23 11.15 6.15
C ALA A 377 -24.94 10.45 7.31
N ARG A 378 -24.69 9.15 7.48
CA ARG A 378 -25.22 8.36 8.59
C ARG A 378 -24.17 7.41 9.13
N ALA A 379 -24.11 7.26 10.45
CA ALA A 379 -23.29 6.22 11.06
C ALA A 379 -23.74 4.84 10.55
N GLN A 380 -22.78 3.97 10.26
CA GLN A 380 -23.04 2.58 9.98
C GLN A 380 -23.44 1.89 11.30
N PRO A 381 -24.58 1.19 11.35
CA PRO A 381 -25.10 0.59 12.57
C PRO A 381 -24.18 -0.48 13.16
#